data_AF-A0A7H9BRC6-F1
#
_entry.id   AF-A0A7H9BRC6-F1
#
_cell.length_a   1.000
_cell.length_b   1.000
_cell.length_c   1.000
_cell.angle_alpha   90.00
_cell.angle_beta   90.00
_cell.angle_gamma   90.00
#
_symmetry.space_group_name_H-M   'P 1'
#
loop_
_entity.id
_entity.type
_entity.pdbx_description
1 polymer ?
#
loop_
_entity_poly.entity_id
_entity_poly.type
_entity_poly.pdbx_seq_one_letter_code
_entity_poly.pdbx_strand_id
1 'polypeptide(L)'
;MIFDAIKAAVLRAEGATIQEAFSSSDQVAIEMADLANEVASDIASSHDWRALTKIHSLAGGSETHPLPADYDRMVLASEIDDSASWFWGYQPFDSVNDWMRYKSGAYPILSPGGWIILGGEMHFYPAARDAAQFPYISNRWARSETGTLKAGFTADDDEFVLPERLITLGLIWRWKAQKGLEYGEDMATYELALSQAQTRDRGAHVLRSNRPVNYRWAGLAYTGRAFP
;
A
#
# COMPACT_ATOMS: atom_id res chain seq x y z
N MET A 1 -18.35 8.96 -5.55
CA MET A 1 -18.31 8.73 -4.08
C MET A 1 -18.49 7.23 -3.84
N ILE A 2 -18.16 6.69 -2.66
CA ILE A 2 -18.32 5.24 -2.46
C ILE A 2 -19.78 4.80 -2.64
N PHE A 3 -20.73 5.63 -2.22
CA PHE A 3 -22.15 5.37 -2.41
C PHE A 3 -22.54 5.19 -3.88
N ASP A 4 -21.97 5.98 -4.80
CA ASP A 4 -22.26 5.86 -6.24
C ASP A 4 -21.81 4.49 -6.78
N ALA A 5 -20.63 4.03 -6.34
CA ALA A 5 -20.11 2.72 -6.71
C ALA A 5 -20.99 1.58 -6.16
N ILE A 6 -21.40 1.66 -4.88
CA ILE A 6 -22.26 0.66 -4.25
C ILE A 6 -23.63 0.64 -4.93
N LYS A 7 -24.26 1.80 -5.13
CA LYS A 7 -25.55 1.94 -5.81
C LYS A 7 -25.50 1.36 -7.22
N ALA A 8 -24.42 1.62 -7.96
CA ALA A 8 -24.24 1.08 -9.30
C ALA A 8 -23.95 -0.43 -9.31
N ALA A 9 -23.34 -0.98 -8.26
CA ALA A 9 -23.14 -2.42 -8.09
C ALA A 9 -24.46 -3.12 -7.77
N VAL A 10 -25.24 -2.61 -6.81
CA VAL A 10 -26.57 -3.14 -6.44
C VAL A 10 -27.51 -3.17 -7.65
N LEU A 11 -27.55 -2.07 -8.40
CA LEU A 11 -28.39 -1.98 -9.60
C LEU A 11 -28.01 -3.03 -10.67
N ARG A 12 -26.72 -3.34 -10.82
CA ARG A 12 -26.26 -4.31 -11.83
C ARG A 12 -26.35 -5.76 -11.38
N ALA A 13 -26.25 -6.01 -10.07
CA ALA A 13 -26.24 -7.36 -9.52
C ALA A 13 -27.65 -7.88 -9.21
N GLU A 14 -28.49 -7.04 -8.59
CA GLU A 14 -29.85 -7.42 -8.16
C GLU A 14 -30.94 -6.70 -8.96
N GLY A 15 -30.67 -5.49 -9.49
CA GLY A 15 -31.67 -4.67 -10.16
C GLY A 15 -32.46 -3.74 -9.22
N ALA A 16 -32.08 -3.69 -7.94
CA ALA A 16 -32.66 -2.77 -6.96
C ALA A 16 -31.94 -1.41 -6.96
N THR A 17 -32.64 -0.37 -6.49
CA THR A 17 -32.06 0.95 -6.25
C THR A 17 -32.09 1.27 -4.76
N ILE A 18 -30.95 1.69 -4.21
CA ILE A 18 -30.80 2.12 -2.82
C ILE A 18 -30.67 3.65 -2.73
N GLN A 19 -31.06 4.22 -1.59
CA GLN A 19 -30.92 5.65 -1.28
C GLN A 19 -29.76 5.95 -0.32
N GLU A 20 -29.38 4.98 0.52
CA GLU A 20 -28.28 5.04 1.47
C GLU A 20 -27.64 3.65 1.55
N ALA A 21 -26.34 3.54 1.81
CA ALA A 21 -25.66 2.25 1.98
C ALA A 21 -25.29 1.97 3.44
N PHE A 22 -24.59 2.90 4.10
CA PHE A 22 -24.06 2.67 5.46
C PHE A 22 -25.10 2.86 6.59
N SER A 23 -26.14 3.67 6.39
CA SER A 23 -27.24 3.89 7.35
C SER A 23 -28.53 3.13 7.01
N SER A 24 -28.55 2.39 5.91
CA SER A 24 -29.74 1.68 5.46
C SER A 24 -30.05 0.45 6.32
N SER A 25 -31.33 0.15 6.49
CA SER A 25 -31.81 -1.11 7.08
C SER A 25 -32.02 -2.24 6.08
N ASP A 26 -31.86 -1.94 4.78
CA ASP A 26 -32.01 -2.96 3.73
C ASP A 26 -30.85 -3.93 3.77
N GLN A 27 -31.16 -5.23 3.83
CA GLN A 27 -30.14 -6.28 3.97
C GLN A 27 -29.08 -6.22 2.86
N VAL A 28 -29.50 -5.95 1.62
CA VAL A 28 -28.58 -5.88 0.47
C VAL A 28 -27.62 -4.70 0.61
N ALA A 29 -28.10 -3.56 1.10
CA ALA A 29 -27.27 -2.38 1.31
C ALA A 29 -26.20 -2.65 2.38
N ILE A 30 -26.59 -3.31 3.49
CA ILE A 30 -25.68 -3.71 4.56
C ILE A 30 -24.62 -4.71 4.05
N GLU A 31 -25.04 -5.75 3.34
CA GLU A 31 -24.13 -6.76 2.76
C GLU A 31 -23.13 -6.12 1.80
N MET A 32 -23.59 -5.22 0.92
CA MET A 32 -22.73 -4.54 -0.04
C MET A 32 -21.78 -3.52 0.60
N ALA A 33 -22.21 -2.83 1.66
CA ALA A 33 -21.36 -1.91 2.42
C ALA A 33 -20.24 -2.66 3.16
N ASP A 34 -20.54 -3.83 3.72
CA ASP A 34 -19.53 -4.70 4.35
C ASP A 34 -18.52 -5.23 3.30
N LEU A 35 -19.04 -5.79 2.20
CA LEU A 35 -18.20 -6.23 1.07
C LEU A 35 -17.36 -5.10 0.48
N ALA A 36 -17.81 -3.85 0.50
CA ALA A 36 -17.05 -2.72 -0.03
C ALA A 36 -15.75 -2.52 0.75
N ASN A 37 -15.77 -2.66 2.07
CA ASN A 37 -14.57 -2.55 2.90
C ASN A 37 -13.58 -3.70 2.62
N GLU A 38 -14.09 -4.93 2.46
CA GLU A 38 -13.25 -6.09 2.14
C GLU A 38 -12.61 -5.95 0.75
N VAL A 39 -13.41 -5.63 -0.27
CA VAL A 39 -12.94 -5.44 -1.65
C VAL A 39 -11.94 -4.29 -1.72
N ALA A 40 -12.17 -3.19 -1.01
CA ALA A 40 -11.25 -2.05 -0.98
C ALA A 40 -9.90 -2.43 -0.36
N SER A 41 -9.92 -3.17 0.76
CA SER A 41 -8.71 -3.69 1.41
C SER A 41 -7.92 -4.61 0.48
N ASP A 42 -8.60 -5.47 -0.26
CA ASP A 42 -7.96 -6.40 -1.20
C ASP A 42 -7.37 -5.68 -2.41
N ILE A 43 -8.06 -4.66 -2.94
CA ILE A 43 -7.51 -3.82 -4.01
C ILE A 43 -6.27 -3.06 -3.48
N ALA A 44 -6.33 -2.48 -2.28
CA ALA A 44 -5.23 -1.70 -1.70
C ALA A 44 -3.99 -2.55 -1.41
N SER A 45 -4.17 -3.80 -0.99
CA SER A 45 -3.07 -4.75 -0.73
C SER A 45 -2.50 -5.40 -2.01
N SER A 46 -3.28 -5.46 -3.10
CA SER A 46 -2.86 -6.12 -4.35
C SER A 46 -1.67 -5.46 -5.07
N HIS A 47 -1.44 -4.16 -4.85
CA HIS A 47 -0.42 -3.39 -5.55
C HIS A 47 0.11 -2.24 -4.71
N ASP A 48 1.35 -1.87 -4.94
CA ASP A 48 2.02 -0.72 -4.34
C ASP A 48 1.57 0.57 -5.04
N TRP A 49 0.31 0.95 -4.79
CA TRP A 49 -0.32 2.11 -5.44
C TRP A 49 0.41 3.41 -5.11
N ARG A 50 0.75 4.18 -6.14
CA ARG A 50 1.39 5.50 -5.98
C ARG A 50 0.51 6.47 -5.22
N ALA A 51 -0.81 6.37 -5.37
CA ALA A 51 -1.77 7.20 -4.63
C ALA A 51 -1.75 6.95 -3.11
N LEU A 52 -1.32 5.76 -2.67
CA LEU A 52 -1.18 5.39 -1.25
C LEU A 52 0.27 5.52 -0.75
N THR A 53 1.22 5.81 -1.65
CA THR A 53 2.64 5.95 -1.31
C THR A 53 2.88 7.30 -0.65
N LYS A 54 3.48 7.29 0.53
CA LYS A 54 3.86 8.48 1.32
C LYS A 54 5.33 8.42 1.67
N ILE A 55 5.93 9.57 1.94
CA ILE A 55 7.31 9.68 2.42
C ILE A 55 7.25 10.06 3.89
N HIS A 56 7.89 9.25 4.74
CA HIS A 56 8.06 9.56 6.15
C HIS A 56 9.49 10.01 6.42
N SER A 57 9.66 10.97 7.32
CA SER A 57 10.97 11.43 7.78
C SER A 57 11.09 11.15 9.28
N LEU A 58 12.12 10.40 9.64
CA LEU A 58 12.53 10.15 11.01
C LEU A 58 13.61 11.16 11.40
N ALA A 59 13.51 11.71 12.62
CA ALA A 59 14.54 12.59 13.16
C ALA A 59 15.77 11.77 13.62
N GLY A 60 16.97 12.34 13.52
CA GLY A 60 18.19 11.71 14.02
C GLY A 60 18.30 11.71 15.55
N GLY A 61 19.31 11.01 16.05
CA GLY A 61 19.71 10.97 17.46
C GLY A 61 19.17 9.79 18.27
N SER A 62 18.30 8.96 17.69
CA SER A 62 17.82 7.71 18.30
C SER A 62 18.17 6.51 17.40
N GLU A 63 18.36 5.35 18.03
CA GLU A 63 18.47 4.08 17.31
C GLU A 63 17.09 3.50 16.97
N THR A 64 16.06 3.87 17.72
CA THR A 64 14.73 3.27 17.59
C THR A 64 13.70 4.35 17.32
N HIS A 65 12.84 4.08 16.34
CA HIS A 65 11.78 4.98 15.92
C HIS A 65 10.45 4.24 15.74
N PRO A 66 9.33 4.82 16.21
CA PRO A 66 8.01 4.26 15.92
C PRO A 66 7.69 4.43 14.44
N LEU A 67 7.03 3.43 13.85
CA LEU A 67 6.48 3.55 12.50
C LEU A 67 5.26 4.49 12.50
N PRO A 68 4.95 5.12 11.35
CA PRO A 68 3.72 5.89 11.20
C PRO A 68 2.47 5.07 11.54
N ALA A 69 1.48 5.71 12.18
CA ALA A 69 0.22 5.03 12.53
C ALA A 69 -0.60 4.55 11.32
N ASP A 70 -0.27 5.03 10.12
CA ASP A 70 -0.88 4.63 8.85
C ASP A 70 0.02 3.72 8.02
N TYR A 71 1.12 3.23 8.58
CA TYR A 71 2.05 2.33 7.92
C TYR A 71 1.43 0.95 7.70
N ASP A 72 1.47 0.47 6.46
CA ASP A 72 1.14 -0.92 6.10
C ASP A 72 2.41 -1.71 5.79
N ARG A 73 3.15 -1.25 4.78
CA ARG A 73 4.34 -1.92 4.27
C ARG A 73 5.31 -0.95 3.61
N MET A 74 6.56 -1.38 3.44
CA MET A 74 7.54 -0.65 2.64
C MET A 74 7.30 -0.84 1.15
N VAL A 75 7.59 0.21 0.37
CA VAL A 75 7.56 0.16 -1.09
C VAL A 75 8.65 -0.79 -1.61
N LEU A 76 8.31 -1.67 -2.56
CA LEU A 76 9.28 -2.56 -3.19
C LEU A 76 10.42 -1.76 -3.87
N ALA A 77 11.66 -2.22 -3.71
CA ALA A 77 12.85 -1.58 -4.29
C ALA A 77 13.03 -0.09 -3.91
N SER A 78 12.56 0.28 -2.72
CA SER A 78 12.89 1.57 -2.11
C SER A 78 14.23 1.52 -1.36
N GLU A 79 14.75 2.67 -0.98
CA GLU A 79 15.91 2.82 -0.11
C GLU A 79 15.54 3.76 1.03
N ILE A 80 16.21 3.64 2.17
CA ILE A 80 16.12 4.64 3.24
C ILE A 80 17.22 5.67 2.98
N ASP A 81 16.80 6.86 2.59
CA ASP A 81 17.70 7.93 2.23
C ASP A 81 18.15 8.71 3.46
N ASP A 82 19.39 9.19 3.44
CA ASP A 82 19.90 10.12 4.43
C ASP A 82 19.67 11.55 3.92
N SER A 83 18.80 12.31 4.58
CA SER A 83 18.49 13.70 4.18
C SER A 83 19.72 14.61 4.12
N ALA A 84 20.80 14.27 4.84
CA ALA A 84 22.04 15.04 4.84
C ALA A 84 23.03 14.63 3.74
N SER A 85 22.79 13.51 3.05
CA SER A 85 23.68 13.02 2.00
C SER A 85 22.95 12.54 0.75
N TRP A 86 23.28 13.15 -0.37
CA TRP A 86 22.80 12.76 -1.69
C TRP A 86 23.51 11.50 -2.24
N PHE A 87 24.55 11.00 -1.57
CA PHE A 87 25.46 9.98 -2.07
C PHE A 87 25.43 8.66 -1.27
N TRP A 88 24.63 8.51 -0.22
CA TRP A 88 24.49 7.20 0.43
C TRP A 88 23.24 7.15 1.30
N GLY A 89 22.54 6.01 1.25
CA GLY A 89 21.41 5.67 2.11
C GLY A 89 21.76 4.55 3.09
N TYR A 90 20.88 4.31 4.05
CA TYR A 90 21.04 3.24 5.04
C TYR A 90 20.78 1.87 4.40
N GLN A 91 21.61 0.87 4.73
CA GLN A 91 21.49 -0.47 4.17
C GLN A 91 20.57 -1.36 5.00
N PRO A 92 19.71 -2.20 4.39
CA PRO A 92 18.91 -3.16 5.15
C PRO A 92 19.82 -4.24 5.75
N PHE A 93 19.49 -4.70 6.96
CA PHE A 93 20.05 -5.96 7.46
C PHE A 93 19.26 -7.14 6.88
N ASP A 94 19.96 -8.09 6.28
CA ASP A 94 19.35 -9.26 5.63
C ASP A 94 18.63 -10.20 6.61
N SER A 95 19.04 -10.21 7.88
CA SER A 95 18.41 -11.05 8.91
C SER A 95 18.51 -10.45 10.30
N VAL A 96 17.57 -10.85 11.16
CA VAL A 96 17.56 -10.47 12.58
C VAL A 96 18.82 -10.95 13.31
N ASN A 97 19.35 -12.12 12.93
CA ASN A 97 20.59 -12.65 13.51
C ASN A 97 21.79 -11.78 13.14
N ASP A 98 21.82 -11.27 11.91
CA ASP A 98 22.87 -10.37 11.46
C ASP A 98 22.81 -9.05 12.23
N TRP A 99 21.63 -8.44 12.33
CA TRP A 99 21.37 -7.29 13.19
C TRP A 99 21.87 -7.50 14.63
N MET A 100 21.49 -8.62 15.26
CA MET A 100 21.94 -8.95 16.62
C MET A 100 23.44 -9.08 16.74
N ARG A 101 24.11 -9.68 15.73
CA ARG A 101 25.57 -9.83 15.70
C ARG A 101 26.26 -8.46 15.58
N TYR A 102 25.78 -7.57 14.72
CA TYR A 102 26.31 -6.22 14.59
C TYR A 102 26.14 -5.41 15.88
N LYS A 103 24.94 -5.46 16.47
CA LYS A 103 24.63 -4.74 17.71
C LYS A 103 25.43 -5.26 18.91
N SER A 104 25.57 -6.58 19.06
CA SER A 104 26.32 -7.19 20.18
C SER A 104 27.84 -7.14 20.00
N GLY A 105 28.32 -7.29 18.78
CA GLY A 105 29.75 -7.27 18.47
C GLY A 105 30.36 -5.87 18.39
N ALA A 106 29.53 -4.82 18.47
CA ALA A 106 29.92 -3.42 18.28
C ALA A 106 30.77 -3.20 17.00
N TYR A 107 30.43 -3.93 15.93
CA TYR A 107 31.22 -3.92 14.70
C TYR A 107 31.12 -2.54 14.03
N PRO A 108 32.24 -1.93 13.61
CA PRO A 108 32.21 -0.67 12.91
C PRO A 108 31.59 -0.85 11.52
N ILE A 109 30.38 -0.32 11.35
CA ILE A 109 29.73 -0.19 10.05
C ILE A 109 30.15 1.13 9.40
N LEU A 110 30.32 1.11 8.08
CA LEU A 110 30.53 2.32 7.29
C LEU A 110 29.28 3.21 7.37
N SER A 111 29.48 4.50 7.67
CA SER A 111 28.43 5.52 7.67
C SER A 111 27.75 5.57 6.29
N PRO A 112 26.41 5.68 6.19
CA PRO A 112 25.47 6.13 7.23
C PRO A 112 25.00 5.07 8.23
N GLY A 113 25.04 3.78 7.89
CA GLY A 113 24.61 2.72 8.80
C GLY A 113 23.73 1.65 8.14
N GLY A 114 23.21 0.75 8.97
CA GLY A 114 22.18 -0.21 8.58
C GLY A 114 20.87 -0.04 9.36
N TRP A 115 19.79 -0.64 8.86
CA TRP A 115 18.47 -0.57 9.47
C TRP A 115 17.69 -1.90 9.37
N ILE A 116 16.74 -2.10 10.28
CA ILE A 116 15.81 -3.24 10.29
C ILE A 116 14.49 -2.84 10.95
N ILE A 117 13.37 -3.43 10.53
CA ILE A 117 12.08 -3.28 11.21
C ILE A 117 11.87 -4.47 12.14
N LEU A 118 11.65 -4.21 13.44
CA LEU A 118 11.40 -5.22 14.46
C LEU A 118 10.29 -4.74 15.41
N GLY A 119 9.29 -5.59 15.65
CA GLY A 119 8.22 -5.28 16.61
C GLY A 119 7.35 -4.07 16.27
N GLY A 120 7.29 -3.66 14.99
CA GLY A 120 6.58 -2.44 14.57
C GLY A 120 7.38 -1.16 14.75
N GLU A 121 8.66 -1.26 15.07
CA GLU A 121 9.59 -0.13 15.19
C GLU A 121 10.72 -0.27 14.17
N MET A 122 11.22 0.87 13.69
CA MET A 122 12.40 0.94 12.84
C MET A 122 13.63 1.12 13.72
N HIS A 123 14.60 0.22 13.55
CA HIS A 123 15.86 0.22 14.27
C HIS A 123 17.02 0.57 13.34
N PHE A 124 17.92 1.43 13.79
CA PHE A 124 19.13 1.88 13.10
C PHE A 124 20.38 1.52 13.89
N TYR A 125 21.42 1.10 13.18
CA TYR A 125 22.74 0.90 13.76
C TYR A 125 23.85 1.37 12.80
N PRO A 126 24.67 2.36 13.17
CA PRO A 126 24.52 3.24 14.34
C PRO A 126 23.24 4.10 14.27
N ALA A 127 22.92 4.81 15.36
CA ALA A 127 21.81 5.78 15.38
C ALA A 127 21.91 6.75 14.20
N ALA A 128 20.77 7.06 13.57
CA ALA A 128 20.73 8.03 12.49
C ALA A 128 21.26 9.37 12.99
N ARG A 129 22.22 9.97 12.29
CA ARG A 129 22.83 11.24 12.73
C ARG A 129 21.91 12.42 12.44
N ASP A 130 21.43 12.47 11.21
CA ASP A 130 20.51 13.49 10.69
C ASP A 130 19.13 12.84 10.46
N ALA A 131 18.31 13.32 9.53
CA ALA A 131 17.02 12.71 9.27
C ALA A 131 17.11 11.57 8.24
N ALA A 132 16.47 10.44 8.54
CA ALA A 132 16.30 9.33 7.61
C ALA A 132 14.92 9.40 6.96
N GLN A 133 14.85 9.29 5.64
CA GLN A 133 13.60 9.36 4.88
C GLN A 133 13.33 8.05 4.17
N PHE A 134 12.09 7.57 4.22
CA PHE A 134 11.71 6.36 3.49
C PHE A 134 10.30 6.46 2.92
N PRO A 135 10.07 5.92 1.72
CA PRO A 135 8.74 5.77 1.19
C PRO A 135 8.06 4.53 1.79
N TYR A 136 6.79 4.68 2.15
CA TYR A 136 5.95 3.61 2.67
C TYR A 136 4.56 3.67 2.04
N ILE A 137 3.83 2.57 2.16
CA ILE A 137 2.46 2.47 1.69
C ILE A 137 1.53 2.63 2.87
N SER A 138 0.56 3.54 2.70
CA SER A 138 -0.43 3.83 3.70
C SER A 138 -1.57 2.81 3.65
N ASN A 139 -2.05 2.33 4.80
CA ASN A 139 -3.27 1.53 4.91
C ASN A 139 -4.56 2.34 4.74
N ARG A 140 -4.46 3.66 4.59
CA ARG A 140 -5.61 4.56 4.54
C ARG A 140 -6.08 4.81 3.11
N TRP A 141 -6.91 3.90 2.61
CA TRP A 141 -7.45 3.92 1.25
C TRP A 141 -8.80 4.65 1.11
N ALA A 142 -9.49 4.94 2.22
CA ALA A 142 -10.71 5.74 2.26
C ALA A 142 -10.37 7.20 2.59
N ARG A 143 -11.09 8.15 1.98
CA ARG A 143 -11.00 9.57 2.28
C ARG A 143 -12.38 10.09 2.68
N SER A 144 -12.48 10.72 3.84
CA SER A 144 -13.72 11.38 4.25
C SER A 144 -13.96 12.67 3.46
N GLU A 145 -15.21 13.16 3.43
CA GLU A 145 -15.57 14.46 2.83
C GLU A 145 -14.66 15.61 3.33
N THR A 146 -14.26 15.56 4.61
CA THR A 146 -13.34 16.52 5.24
C THR A 146 -11.87 16.39 4.77
N GLY A 147 -11.57 15.47 3.86
CA GLY A 147 -10.22 15.14 3.39
C GLY A 147 -9.42 14.20 4.30
N THR A 148 -10.01 13.76 5.42
CA THR A 148 -9.32 12.88 6.37
C THR A 148 -9.20 11.46 5.81
N LEU A 149 -7.97 10.95 5.71
CA LEU A 149 -7.72 9.56 5.28
C LEU A 149 -8.04 8.56 6.41
N LYS A 150 -8.73 7.47 6.07
CA LYS A 150 -9.19 6.39 6.95
C LYS A 150 -8.88 5.02 6.35
N ALA A 151 -8.83 3.99 7.19
CA ALA A 151 -8.60 2.59 6.77
C ALA A 151 -9.88 1.81 6.45
N GLY A 152 -11.03 2.50 6.40
CA GLY A 152 -12.33 1.90 6.13
C GLY A 152 -13.36 2.97 5.77
N PHE A 153 -14.37 2.58 5.00
CA PHE A 153 -15.55 3.41 4.75
C PHE A 153 -16.49 3.33 5.96
N THR A 154 -17.00 4.49 6.33
CA THR A 154 -17.88 4.70 7.50
C THR A 154 -19.16 5.44 7.14
N ALA A 155 -19.14 6.17 6.03
CA ALA A 155 -20.24 6.99 5.55
C ALA A 155 -20.34 6.93 4.02
N ASP A 156 -21.52 7.22 3.50
CA ASP A 156 -21.83 7.22 2.06
C ASP A 156 -21.01 8.28 1.28
N ASP A 157 -20.64 9.36 1.95
CA ASP A 157 -19.84 10.48 1.40
C ASP A 157 -18.33 10.20 1.39
N ASP A 158 -17.87 9.06 1.92
CA ASP A 158 -16.45 8.71 1.85
C ASP A 158 -16.05 8.44 0.37
N GLU A 159 -14.86 8.88 -0.03
CA GLU A 159 -14.27 8.73 -1.36
C GLU A 159 -13.23 7.60 -1.33
N PHE A 160 -13.19 6.78 -2.38
CA PHE A 160 -12.12 5.82 -2.57
C PHE A 160 -10.94 6.50 -3.25
N VAL A 161 -9.75 6.41 -2.65
CA VAL A 161 -8.53 7.05 -3.20
C VAL A 161 -8.07 6.39 -4.51
N LEU A 162 -8.44 5.13 -4.72
CA LEU A 162 -8.11 4.34 -5.91
C LEU A 162 -9.25 4.36 -6.94
N PRO A 163 -9.05 3.83 -8.17
CA PRO A 163 -10.06 3.93 -9.22
C PRO A 163 -11.41 3.30 -8.84
N GLU A 164 -12.46 4.14 -8.77
CA GLU A 164 -13.82 3.74 -8.37
C GLU A 164 -14.38 2.59 -9.22
N ARG A 165 -14.02 2.52 -10.50
CA ARG A 165 -14.43 1.40 -11.36
C ARG A 165 -14.02 0.02 -10.81
N LEU A 166 -12.88 -0.08 -10.11
CA LEU A 166 -12.42 -1.35 -9.54
C LEU A 166 -13.31 -1.81 -8.41
N ILE A 167 -13.76 -0.90 -7.55
CA ILE A 167 -14.62 -1.27 -6.43
C ILE A 167 -16.01 -1.68 -6.91
N THR A 168 -16.57 -0.99 -7.91
CA THR A 168 -17.86 -1.37 -8.49
C THR A 168 -17.82 -2.77 -9.10
N LEU A 169 -16.80 -3.08 -9.91
CA LEU A 169 -16.66 -4.41 -10.50
C LEU A 169 -16.38 -5.47 -9.43
N GLY A 170 -15.54 -5.13 -8.45
CA GLY A 170 -15.22 -5.96 -7.29
C GLY A 170 -16.45 -6.40 -6.50
N LEU A 171 -17.31 -5.43 -6.20
CA LEU A 171 -18.57 -5.66 -5.50
C LEU A 171 -19.51 -6.60 -6.27
N ILE A 172 -19.66 -6.40 -7.59
CA ILE A 172 -20.58 -7.20 -8.41
C ILE A 172 -20.20 -8.68 -8.38
N TRP A 173 -18.93 -9.02 -8.64
CA TRP A 173 -18.52 -10.42 -8.69
C TRP A 173 -18.52 -11.07 -7.30
N ARG A 174 -18.11 -10.34 -6.25
CA ARG A 174 -18.12 -10.88 -4.88
C ARG A 174 -19.52 -11.15 -4.37
N TRP A 175 -20.43 -10.22 -4.60
CA TRP A 175 -21.82 -10.40 -4.20
C TRP A 175 -22.46 -11.57 -4.95
N LYS A 176 -22.25 -11.68 -6.27
CA LYS A 176 -22.72 -12.83 -7.06
C LYS A 176 -22.13 -14.15 -6.55
N ALA A 177 -20.84 -14.19 -6.22
CA ALA A 177 -20.19 -15.36 -5.64
C ALA A 177 -20.80 -15.73 -4.27
N GLN A 178 -21.05 -14.76 -3.39
CA GLN A 178 -21.68 -14.99 -2.08
C GLN A 178 -23.11 -15.55 -2.21
N LYS A 179 -23.86 -15.12 -3.23
CA LYS A 179 -25.22 -15.63 -3.51
C LYS A 179 -25.22 -16.94 -4.32
N GLY A 180 -24.06 -17.45 -4.76
CA GLY A 180 -23.95 -18.66 -5.56
C GLY A 180 -24.45 -18.51 -7.00
N LEU A 181 -24.47 -17.28 -7.53
CA LEU A 181 -24.82 -16.97 -8.91
C LEU A 181 -23.61 -17.18 -9.85
N GLU A 182 -23.84 -17.21 -11.15
CA GLU A 182 -22.75 -17.23 -12.13
C GLU A 182 -21.96 -15.92 -12.07
N TYR A 183 -20.66 -16.02 -11.74
CA TYR A 183 -19.77 -14.87 -11.53
C TYR A 183 -18.51 -14.87 -12.41
N GLY A 184 -18.32 -15.91 -13.23
CA GLY A 184 -17.05 -16.14 -13.94
C GLY A 184 -16.65 -15.01 -14.91
N GLU A 185 -17.61 -14.50 -15.68
CA GLU A 185 -17.36 -13.39 -16.62
C GLU A 185 -17.09 -12.05 -15.89
N ASP A 186 -17.81 -11.80 -14.80
CA ASP A 186 -17.62 -10.59 -13.98
C ASP A 186 -16.25 -10.60 -13.29
N MET A 187 -15.82 -11.76 -12.80
CA MET A 187 -14.49 -11.95 -12.20
C MET A 187 -13.39 -11.71 -13.24
N ALA A 188 -13.51 -12.27 -14.44
CA ALA A 188 -12.54 -12.04 -15.51
C ALA A 188 -12.47 -10.55 -15.92
N THR A 189 -13.62 -9.88 -15.97
CA THR A 189 -13.70 -8.44 -16.25
C THR A 189 -13.03 -7.61 -15.15
N TYR A 190 -13.24 -7.98 -13.89
CA TYR A 190 -12.58 -7.35 -12.74
C TYR A 190 -11.06 -7.55 -12.77
N GLU A 191 -10.58 -8.78 -12.99
CA GLU A 191 -9.14 -9.09 -13.07
C GLU A 191 -8.44 -8.32 -14.19
N LEU A 192 -9.09 -8.23 -15.36
CA LEU A 192 -8.58 -7.44 -16.48
C LEU A 192 -8.50 -5.95 -16.12
N ALA A 193 -9.55 -5.40 -15.49
CA ALA A 193 -9.57 -4.01 -15.07
C ALA A 193 -8.50 -3.71 -14.00
N LEU A 194 -8.31 -4.63 -13.04
CA LEU A 194 -7.30 -4.55 -12.00
C LEU A 194 -5.90 -4.53 -12.61
N SER A 195 -5.58 -5.48 -13.50
CA SER A 195 -4.29 -5.56 -14.19
C SER A 195 -3.99 -4.28 -14.99
N GLN A 196 -4.98 -3.74 -15.70
CA GLN A 196 -4.85 -2.48 -16.43
C GLN A 196 -4.60 -1.29 -15.50
N ALA A 197 -5.30 -1.22 -14.36
CA ALA A 197 -5.13 -0.15 -13.39
C ALA A 197 -3.73 -0.20 -12.73
N GLN A 198 -3.27 -1.39 -12.31
CA GLN A 198 -1.93 -1.60 -11.78
C GLN A 198 -0.84 -1.23 -12.79
N THR A 199 -1.03 -1.60 -14.06
CA THR A 199 -0.09 -1.26 -15.14
C THR A 199 -0.04 0.26 -15.37
N ARG A 200 -1.20 0.94 -15.33
CA ARG A 200 -1.28 2.38 -15.51
C ARG A 200 -0.64 3.15 -14.35
N ASP A 201 -0.82 2.67 -13.12
CA ASP A 201 -0.29 3.32 -11.91
C ASP A 201 1.25 3.33 -11.88
N ARG A 202 1.89 2.23 -12.31
CA ARG A 202 3.35 2.18 -12.51
C ARG A 202 3.87 3.27 -13.46
N GLY A 203 3.03 3.81 -14.33
CA GLY A 203 3.38 4.86 -15.29
C GLY A 203 3.94 4.31 -16.60
N ALA A 204 4.37 5.21 -17.48
CA ALA A 204 4.90 4.83 -18.79
C ALA A 204 6.21 4.05 -18.65
N HIS A 205 6.26 2.85 -19.21
CA HIS A 205 7.51 2.10 -19.35
C HIS A 205 8.40 2.84 -20.37
N VAL A 206 9.49 3.46 -19.92
CA VAL A 206 10.46 4.06 -20.83
C VAL A 206 11.14 2.93 -21.61
N LEU A 207 10.92 2.89 -22.92
CA LEU A 207 11.67 2.04 -23.84
C LEU A 207 13.16 2.36 -23.71
N ARG A 208 13.98 1.32 -23.51
CA ARG A 208 15.43 1.41 -23.33
C ARG A 208 16.09 2.35 -24.35
N SER A 209 16.73 3.40 -23.86
CA SER A 209 17.89 3.99 -24.51
C SER A 209 19.13 3.20 -24.09
N ASN A 210 19.99 2.85 -25.04
CA ASN A 210 21.19 2.01 -24.87
C ASN A 210 22.34 2.71 -24.12
N ARG A 211 22.04 3.47 -23.06
CA ARG A 211 23.04 4.14 -22.22
C ARG A 211 23.02 3.55 -20.82
N PRO A 212 24.06 2.80 -20.40
CA PRO A 212 24.13 2.28 -19.06
C PRO A 212 24.39 3.43 -18.08
N VAL A 213 23.37 3.83 -17.32
CA VAL A 213 23.55 4.68 -16.13
C VAL A 213 23.71 3.74 -14.95
N ASN A 214 24.95 3.30 -14.71
CA ASN A 214 25.31 2.49 -13.55
C ASN A 214 25.68 3.42 -12.40
N TYR A 215 24.75 3.70 -11.47
CA TYR A 215 25.16 4.14 -10.13
C TYR A 215 25.51 2.89 -9.31
N ARG A 216 26.76 2.83 -8.85
CA ARG A 216 27.48 1.59 -8.51
C ARG A 216 27.40 1.16 -7.04
N TRP A 217 26.52 1.72 -6.23
CA TRP A 217 26.59 1.51 -4.77
C TRP A 217 25.25 1.66 -4.01
N ALA A 218 24.12 1.79 -4.70
CA ALA A 218 22.79 1.85 -4.10
C ALA A 218 22.22 0.42 -3.97
N GLY A 219 21.95 -0.02 -2.75
CA GLY A 219 21.46 -1.37 -2.46
C GLY A 219 19.95 -1.39 -2.29
N LEU A 220 19.25 -2.22 -3.09
CA LEU A 220 17.80 -2.42 -2.97
C LEU A 220 17.42 -2.91 -1.56
N ALA A 221 16.49 -2.22 -0.90
CA ALA A 221 16.01 -2.59 0.44
C ALA A 221 15.29 -3.94 0.54
N TYR A 222 14.58 -4.36 -0.52
CA TYR A 222 13.75 -5.55 -0.48
C TYR A 222 13.81 -6.29 -1.82
N THR A 223 14.25 -7.55 -1.78
CA THR A 223 14.22 -8.43 -2.94
C THR A 223 13.25 -9.57 -2.66
N GLY A 224 12.13 -9.60 -3.38
CA GLY A 224 11.31 -10.81 -3.51
C GLY A 224 12.04 -11.81 -4.42
N ARG A 225 13.19 -12.34 -4.00
CA ARG A 225 13.84 -13.44 -4.71
C ARG A 225 13.17 -14.74 -4.31
N ALA A 226 12.34 -15.29 -5.20
CA ALA A 226 12.15 -16.73 -5.24
C ALA A 226 13.50 -17.35 -5.61
N PHE A 227 14.10 -18.09 -4.68
CA PHE A 227 15.25 -18.94 -5.00
C PHE A 227 14.79 -20.10 -5.90
N PRO A 228 15.63 -20.56 -6.85
CA PRO A 228 15.35 -21.76 -7.64
C PRO A 228 15.33 -23.02 -6.79
#